data_AF-A0A9E0SVU1-F1
#
_entry.id   AF-A0A9E0SVU1-F1
#
_cell.length_a   1.000
_cell.length_b   1.000
_cell.length_c   1.000
_cell.angle_alpha   90.00
_cell.angle_beta   90.00
_cell.angle_gamma   90.00
#
_symmetry.space_group_name_H-M   'P 1'
#
loop_
_entity.id
_entity.type
_entity.pdbx_description
1 polymer ?
#
loop_
_entity_poly.entity_id
_entity_poly.type
_entity_poly.pdbx_seq_one_letter_code
_entity_poly.pdbx_strand_id
1 'polypeptide(L)'
;MPESIRDLRHARRRRPVSARATLVAAALAVVSVAAHAAPDSEMVRSVVDRSTTELQAMFALPSTLPIDPALRSALDAIVKAEMPRMVELVRAWTSEGAASPPPSTGSVEWSTRRSVENRIVNEMALLHLESPGAAYDDALRPAILQPAYCRLAMDQYGWQRQAILLQGVDPAKRDIALAGEQELLAKWGRPRPGLPALPSPRLNEEEEVIAAALRAKLPVTAPVMPPVLAWTLLVDKPPAYESHIGCALHQWGLARGLAAAERSPGEELQAYRYAVLPLSHPSLNPSDRYKPASDGNYPDVAKRFGVEGKVTLRVTLDADGKLQQAMIVRRDITVDGQHGPIGALGTLLDDASVAQVRSIAYKKPDASALKEGKVVAEQTINWRLEP
;
A
#
# COMPACT_ATOMS: atom_id res chain seq x y z
N MET A 1 -1.85 0.98 -83.18
CA MET A 1 -3.05 0.12 -83.32
C MET A 1 -3.80 0.14 -81.99
N PRO A 2 -5.13 0.17 -82.03
CA PRO A 2 -5.98 0.89 -81.06
C PRO A 2 -6.83 -0.04 -80.17
N GLU A 3 -7.76 0.58 -79.43
CA GLU A 3 -8.95 0.03 -78.74
C GLU A 3 -8.75 -0.34 -77.25
N SER A 4 -9.34 0.37 -76.27
CA SER A 4 -10.77 0.64 -75.97
C SER A 4 -11.56 -0.62 -75.57
N ILE A 5 -12.11 -0.62 -74.35
CA ILE A 5 -13.45 -1.09 -73.90
C ILE A 5 -13.41 -0.98 -72.35
N ARG A 6 -14.01 0.02 -71.68
CA ARG A 6 -15.43 0.35 -71.40
C ARG A 6 -16.18 -0.69 -70.55
N ASP A 7 -16.52 -0.24 -69.33
CA ASP A 7 -17.74 -0.44 -68.53
C ASP A 7 -18.49 -1.78 -68.55
N LEU A 8 -18.80 -2.29 -67.35
CA LEU A 8 -20.18 -2.70 -67.03
C LEU A 8 -20.49 -2.55 -65.53
N ARG A 9 -21.50 -1.71 -65.29
CA ARG A 9 -22.19 -1.49 -64.02
C ARG A 9 -22.96 -2.73 -63.60
N HIS A 10 -23.01 -3.03 -62.31
CA HIS A 10 -24.26 -3.51 -61.70
C HIS A 10 -24.47 -2.92 -60.30
N ALA A 11 -25.45 -2.03 -60.26
CA ALA A 11 -26.09 -1.55 -59.05
C ALA A 11 -26.86 -2.70 -58.38
N ARG A 12 -26.68 -2.88 -57.06
CA ARG A 12 -27.70 -3.47 -56.19
C ARG A 12 -28.04 -2.51 -55.07
N ARG A 13 -29.16 -1.81 -55.29
CA ARG A 13 -30.00 -1.22 -54.26
C ARG A 13 -30.47 -2.33 -53.32
N ARG A 14 -30.28 -2.18 -52.02
CA ARG A 14 -31.22 -2.70 -51.01
C ARG A 14 -31.51 -1.64 -49.97
N ARG A 15 -32.78 -1.64 -49.59
CA ARG A 15 -33.58 -0.61 -48.94
C ARG A 15 -33.26 -0.44 -47.44
N PRO A 16 -33.67 0.71 -46.86
CA PRO A 16 -33.54 0.97 -45.43
C PRO A 16 -34.56 0.13 -44.66
N VAL A 17 -34.15 -0.45 -43.53
CA VAL A 17 -35.07 -1.02 -42.54
C VAL A 17 -35.29 0.05 -41.49
N SER A 18 -36.45 0.68 -41.58
CA SER A 18 -37.01 1.52 -40.53
C SER A 18 -37.56 0.66 -39.40
N ALA A 19 -37.51 1.25 -38.20
CA ALA A 19 -38.39 1.03 -37.05
C ALA A 19 -38.28 -0.31 -36.30
N ARG A 20 -37.74 -0.21 -35.08
CA ARG A 20 -38.52 -0.48 -33.86
C ARG A 20 -37.86 0.22 -32.68
N ALA A 21 -38.53 1.29 -32.24
CA ALA A 21 -38.31 1.88 -30.93
C ALA A 21 -38.60 0.81 -29.87
N THR A 22 -37.60 0.43 -29.09
CA THR A 22 -37.79 -0.34 -27.86
C THR A 22 -37.65 0.64 -26.71
N LEU A 23 -38.80 1.06 -26.18
CA LEU A 23 -38.92 1.70 -24.88
C LEU A 23 -38.37 0.73 -23.83
N VAL A 24 -37.14 0.97 -23.38
CA VAL A 24 -36.61 0.34 -22.16
C VAL A 24 -37.05 1.23 -21.00
N ALA A 25 -38.18 0.87 -20.39
CA ALA A 25 -38.59 1.44 -19.12
C ALA A 25 -37.57 1.03 -18.05
N ALA A 26 -36.81 2.00 -17.57
CA ALA A 26 -35.92 1.84 -16.42
C ALA A 26 -36.77 1.57 -15.17
N ALA A 27 -36.82 0.30 -14.75
CA ALA A 27 -37.24 -0.05 -13.41
C ALA A 27 -36.19 0.47 -12.43
N LEU A 28 -36.46 1.60 -11.80
CA LEU A 28 -35.83 2.04 -10.56
C LEU A 28 -36.19 1.02 -9.47
N ALA A 29 -35.46 -0.10 -9.44
CA ALA A 29 -35.35 -0.92 -8.26
C ALA A 29 -34.49 -0.13 -7.26
N VAL A 30 -35.16 0.67 -6.43
CA VAL A 30 -34.60 1.13 -5.16
C VAL A 30 -34.33 -0.14 -4.37
N VAL A 31 -33.09 -0.64 -4.43
CA VAL A 31 -32.60 -1.61 -3.45
C VAL A 31 -32.54 -0.84 -2.13
N SER A 32 -33.67 -0.83 -1.43
CA SER A 32 -33.70 -0.50 -0.02
C SER A 32 -32.93 -1.62 0.65
N VAL A 33 -31.62 -1.40 0.86
CA VAL A 33 -30.86 -2.18 1.82
C VAL A 33 -31.50 -1.88 3.17
N ALA A 34 -32.50 -2.68 3.55
CA ALA A 34 -33.00 -2.69 4.89
C ALA A 34 -31.85 -3.18 5.76
N ALA A 35 -31.09 -2.23 6.29
CA ALA A 35 -30.17 -2.45 7.38
C ALA A 35 -30.99 -3.08 8.51
N HIS A 36 -30.90 -4.40 8.64
CA HIS A 36 -31.30 -5.07 9.87
C HIS A 36 -30.36 -4.50 10.92
N ALA A 37 -30.86 -3.52 11.69
CA ALA A 37 -30.14 -3.02 12.85
C ALA A 37 -29.82 -4.24 13.70
N ALA A 38 -28.53 -4.60 13.75
CA ALA A 38 -28.05 -5.55 14.73
C ALA A 38 -28.55 -5.05 16.10
N PRO A 39 -29.04 -5.93 16.98
CA PRO A 39 -29.51 -5.50 18.29
C PRO A 39 -28.40 -4.68 18.95
N ASP A 40 -28.77 -3.52 19.49
CA ASP A 40 -27.92 -2.56 20.23
C ASP A 40 -27.39 -3.21 21.52
N SER A 41 -26.56 -4.23 21.32
CA SER A 41 -26.00 -5.07 22.36
C SER A 41 -24.86 -4.33 23.04
N GLU A 42 -24.64 -4.63 24.31
CA GLU A 42 -23.51 -4.10 25.08
C GLU A 42 -22.17 -4.33 24.37
N MET A 43 -22.02 -5.48 23.70
CA MET A 43 -20.87 -5.79 22.86
C MET A 43 -20.70 -4.77 21.71
N VAL A 44 -21.74 -4.49 20.94
CA VAL A 44 -21.67 -3.53 19.81
C VAL A 44 -21.27 -2.15 20.32
N ARG A 45 -21.87 -1.68 21.42
CA ARG A 45 -21.50 -0.41 22.05
C ARG A 45 -20.03 -0.39 22.48
N SER A 46 -19.56 -1.45 23.14
CA SER A 46 -18.17 -1.56 23.60
C SER A 46 -17.16 -1.51 22.44
N VAL A 47 -17.43 -2.23 21.34
CA VAL A 47 -16.56 -2.23 20.15
C VAL A 47 -16.57 -0.86 19.47
N VAL A 48 -17.73 -0.21 19.34
CA VAL A 48 -17.83 1.14 18.75
C VAL A 48 -17.06 2.16 19.59
N ASP A 49 -17.26 2.18 20.91
CA ASP A 49 -16.63 3.15 21.82
C ASP A 49 -15.10 3.02 21.78
N ARG A 50 -14.61 1.77 21.84
CA ARG A 50 -13.18 1.49 21.74
C ARG A 50 -12.61 1.91 20.38
N SER A 51 -13.23 1.48 19.29
CA SER A 51 -12.74 1.75 17.93
C SER A 51 -12.78 3.25 17.62
N THR A 52 -13.78 3.97 18.13
CA THR A 52 -13.87 5.42 18.02
C THR A 52 -12.76 6.11 18.82
N THR A 53 -12.45 5.63 20.02
CA THR A 53 -11.34 6.16 20.84
C THR A 53 -10.00 5.95 20.13
N GLU A 54 -9.77 4.76 19.58
CA GLU A 54 -8.55 4.44 18.81
C GLU A 54 -8.46 5.33 17.55
N LEU A 55 -9.56 5.48 16.80
CA LEU A 55 -9.63 6.36 15.63
C LEU A 55 -9.30 7.82 16.00
N GLN A 56 -9.90 8.35 17.07
CA GLN A 56 -9.61 9.71 17.54
C GLN A 56 -8.14 9.87 17.93
N ALA A 57 -7.54 8.87 18.57
CA ALA A 57 -6.13 8.88 18.93
C ALA A 57 -5.20 8.87 17.70
N MET A 58 -5.58 8.21 16.60
CA MET A 58 -4.82 8.22 15.33
C MET A 58 -4.81 9.59 14.66
N PHE A 59 -5.85 10.41 14.87
CA PHE A 59 -5.97 11.76 14.32
C PHE A 59 -5.60 12.89 15.31
N ALA A 60 -5.30 12.55 16.57
CA ALA A 60 -4.91 13.54 17.56
C ALA A 60 -3.54 14.14 17.23
N LEU A 61 -3.44 15.47 17.34
CA LEU A 61 -2.18 16.22 17.23
C LEU A 61 -1.75 16.69 18.62
N PRO A 62 -0.76 16.04 19.28
CA PRO A 62 -0.26 16.48 20.58
C PRO A 62 0.30 17.91 20.51
N SER A 63 0.15 18.68 21.58
CA SER A 63 0.69 20.05 21.66
C SER A 63 2.23 20.09 21.60
N THR A 64 2.89 18.98 21.92
CA THR A 64 4.34 18.79 21.82
C THR A 64 4.85 18.63 20.39
N LEU A 65 3.96 18.36 19.42
CA LEU A 65 4.34 18.22 18.02
C LEU A 65 4.85 19.57 17.48
N PRO A 66 6.05 19.64 16.87
CA PRO A 66 6.68 20.89 16.46
C PRO A 66 6.09 21.41 15.13
N ILE A 67 4.79 21.73 15.15
CA ILE A 67 4.06 22.29 14.01
C ILE A 67 3.50 23.67 14.35
N ASP A 68 3.40 24.53 13.34
CA ASP A 68 2.90 25.88 13.51
C ASP A 68 1.41 25.90 13.90
N PRO A 69 0.96 26.87 14.73
CA PRO A 69 -0.42 26.90 15.22
C PRO A 69 -1.48 27.00 14.11
N ALA A 70 -1.15 27.66 13.00
CA ALA A 70 -2.08 27.82 11.88
C ALA A 70 -2.31 26.49 11.14
N LEU A 71 -1.22 25.76 10.84
CA LEU A 71 -1.28 24.42 10.27
C LEU A 71 -2.02 23.45 11.20
N ARG A 72 -1.74 23.49 12.50
CA ARG A 72 -2.47 22.69 13.50
C ARG A 72 -3.97 22.95 13.43
N SER A 73 -4.37 24.22 13.47
CA SER A 73 -5.79 24.61 13.39
C SER A 73 -6.44 24.15 12.09
N ALA A 74 -5.73 24.20 10.96
CA ALA A 74 -6.24 23.75 9.66
C ALA A 74 -6.46 22.23 9.64
N LEU A 75 -5.48 21.46 10.15
CA LEU A 75 -5.58 20.00 10.24
C LEU A 75 -6.68 19.55 11.20
N ASP A 76 -6.79 20.19 12.37
CA ASP A 76 -7.86 19.92 13.33
C ASP A 76 -9.23 20.22 12.72
N ALA A 77 -9.36 21.27 11.89
CA ALA A 77 -10.60 21.58 11.20
C ALA A 77 -10.99 20.50 10.18
N ILE A 78 -10.03 19.99 9.39
CA ILE A 78 -10.24 18.89 8.44
C ILE A 78 -10.75 17.65 9.17
N VAL A 79 -10.05 17.22 10.23
CA VAL A 79 -10.45 16.04 11.02
C VAL A 79 -11.81 16.25 11.67
N LYS A 80 -12.05 17.41 12.29
CA LYS A 80 -13.32 17.72 12.95
C LYS A 80 -14.51 17.65 11.99
N ALA A 81 -14.33 18.05 10.73
CA ALA A 81 -15.37 17.98 9.71
C ALA A 81 -15.70 16.52 9.33
N GLU A 82 -14.70 15.64 9.25
CA GLU A 82 -14.87 14.26 8.77
C GLU A 82 -15.14 13.24 9.88
N MET A 83 -14.72 13.51 11.12
CA MET A 83 -14.82 12.57 12.25
C MET A 83 -16.23 12.03 12.50
N PRO A 84 -17.31 12.84 12.49
CA PRO A 84 -18.67 12.30 12.68
C PRO A 84 -19.02 11.21 11.66
N ARG A 85 -18.65 11.41 10.39
CA ARG A 85 -18.89 10.44 9.32
C ARG A 85 -18.06 9.17 9.51
N MET A 86 -16.79 9.31 9.91
CA MET A 86 -15.93 8.16 10.20
C MET A 86 -16.45 7.33 11.38
N VAL A 87 -16.98 7.97 12.42
CA VAL A 87 -17.61 7.27 13.57
C VAL A 87 -18.86 6.51 13.14
N GLU A 88 -19.71 7.08 12.29
CA GLU A 88 -20.87 6.36 11.75
C GLU A 88 -20.47 5.15 10.89
N LEU A 89 -19.37 5.25 10.14
CA LEU A 89 -18.80 4.09 9.43
C LEU A 89 -18.32 3.00 10.39
N VAL A 90 -17.67 3.36 11.50
CA VAL A 90 -17.26 2.40 12.54
C VAL A 90 -18.48 1.68 13.14
N ARG A 91 -19.60 2.37 13.37
CA ARG A 91 -20.87 1.72 13.81
C ARG A 91 -21.39 0.74 12.77
N ALA A 92 -21.40 1.13 11.50
CA ALA A 92 -21.84 0.27 10.41
C ALA A 92 -20.96 -0.99 10.30
N TRP A 93 -19.64 -0.83 10.32
CA TRP A 93 -18.70 -1.95 10.25
C TRP A 93 -18.80 -2.88 11.46
N THR A 94 -19.04 -2.33 12.66
CA THR A 94 -19.27 -3.13 13.87
C THR A 94 -20.54 -3.98 13.72
N SER A 95 -21.60 -3.39 13.18
CA SER A 95 -22.87 -4.09 12.94
C SER A 95 -22.71 -5.21 11.90
N GLU A 96 -21.97 -4.96 10.82
CA GLU A 96 -21.62 -5.96 9.82
C GLU A 96 -20.80 -7.12 10.42
N GLY A 97 -19.79 -6.79 11.23
CA GLY A 97 -18.95 -7.79 11.90
C GLY A 97 -19.73 -8.65 12.89
N ALA A 98 -20.61 -8.04 13.70
CA ALA A 98 -21.45 -8.74 14.66
C ALA A 98 -22.48 -9.68 14.02
N ALA A 99 -22.89 -9.40 12.76
CA ALA A 99 -23.77 -10.26 11.98
C ALA A 99 -23.04 -11.43 11.31
N SER A 100 -21.70 -11.41 11.28
CA SER A 100 -20.90 -12.44 10.63
C SER A 100 -20.59 -13.59 11.60
N PRO A 101 -20.62 -14.86 11.15
CA PRO A 101 -20.25 -15.98 12.00
C PRO A 101 -18.78 -15.85 12.43
N PRO A 102 -18.44 -16.06 13.72
CA PRO A 102 -17.06 -15.97 14.16
C PRO A 102 -16.24 -17.14 13.58
N PRO A 103 -14.91 -16.98 13.47
CA PRO A 103 -14.04 -18.12 13.19
C PRO A 103 -14.18 -19.20 14.28
N SER A 104 -13.86 -20.44 13.94
CA SER A 104 -14.09 -21.65 14.77
C SER A 104 -13.51 -21.59 16.19
N THR A 105 -12.54 -20.71 16.44
CA THR A 105 -11.80 -20.59 17.71
C THR A 105 -11.94 -19.22 18.38
N GLY A 106 -12.78 -18.31 17.86
CA GLY A 106 -12.91 -16.93 18.37
C GLY A 106 -14.29 -16.58 18.93
N SER A 107 -14.35 -15.58 19.82
CA SER A 107 -15.63 -14.96 20.21
C SER A 107 -16.11 -13.99 19.13
N VAL A 108 -17.44 -13.81 19.03
CA VAL A 108 -18.06 -12.82 18.12
C VAL A 108 -17.51 -11.42 18.38
N GLU A 109 -17.31 -11.04 19.65
CA GLU A 109 -16.74 -9.75 20.01
C GLU A 109 -15.32 -9.58 19.46
N TRP A 110 -14.47 -10.60 19.62
CA TRP A 110 -13.09 -10.53 19.15
C TRP A 110 -13.00 -10.45 17.63
N SER A 111 -13.79 -11.25 16.90
CA SER A 111 -13.81 -11.22 15.43
C SER A 111 -14.36 -9.90 14.90
N THR A 112 -15.43 -9.38 15.52
CA THR A 112 -16.00 -8.07 15.19
C THR A 112 -14.97 -6.96 15.40
N ARG A 113 -14.31 -6.94 16.56
CA ARG A 113 -13.27 -5.95 16.86
C ARG A 113 -12.12 -6.01 15.87
N ARG A 114 -11.62 -7.22 15.57
CA ARG A 114 -10.54 -7.42 14.59
C ARG A 114 -10.96 -6.91 13.21
N SER A 115 -12.16 -7.23 12.74
CA SER A 115 -12.69 -6.74 11.45
C SER A 115 -12.72 -5.21 11.37
N VAL A 116 -13.19 -4.54 12.44
CA VAL A 116 -13.22 -3.06 12.50
C VAL A 116 -11.81 -2.48 12.54
N GLU A 117 -10.90 -3.05 13.33
CA GLU A 117 -9.49 -2.64 13.38
C GLU A 117 -8.82 -2.79 12.01
N ASN A 118 -9.03 -3.92 11.32
CA ASN A 118 -8.52 -4.18 9.98
C ASN A 118 -8.97 -3.07 9.01
N ARG A 119 -10.25 -2.67 9.05
CA ARG A 119 -10.79 -1.60 8.21
C ARG A 119 -10.15 -0.26 8.52
N ILE A 120 -10.03 0.12 9.79
CA ILE A 120 -9.41 1.40 10.20
C ILE A 120 -7.95 1.45 9.74
N VAL A 121 -7.17 0.39 9.98
CA VAL A 121 -5.76 0.32 9.57
C VAL A 121 -5.62 0.34 8.05
N ASN A 122 -6.51 -0.35 7.33
CA ASN A 122 -6.53 -0.32 5.88
C ASN A 122 -6.84 1.09 5.35
N GLU A 123 -7.81 1.79 5.93
CA GLU A 123 -8.14 3.17 5.53
C GLU A 123 -6.98 4.13 5.79
N MET A 124 -6.29 4.02 6.93
CA MET A 124 -5.07 4.79 7.19
C MET A 124 -3.97 4.51 6.16
N ALA A 125 -3.82 3.25 5.76
CA ALA A 125 -2.88 2.87 4.71
C ALA A 125 -3.26 3.48 3.35
N LEU A 126 -4.55 3.48 3.03
CA LEU A 126 -5.06 4.01 1.76
C LEU A 126 -4.90 5.53 1.67
N LEU A 127 -5.14 6.25 2.77
CA LEU A 127 -4.83 7.69 2.83
C LEU A 127 -3.37 7.99 2.50
N HIS A 128 -2.44 7.12 2.91
CA HIS A 128 -1.02 7.29 2.61
C HIS A 128 -0.66 6.94 1.16
N LEU A 129 -1.32 5.94 0.59
CA LEU A 129 -1.02 5.42 -0.74
C LEU A 129 -1.62 6.24 -1.88
N GLU A 130 -2.75 6.91 -1.65
CA GLU A 130 -3.43 7.67 -2.67
C GLU A 130 -2.80 9.06 -2.89
N SER A 131 -3.11 9.63 -4.05
CA SER A 131 -2.82 11.03 -4.37
C SER A 131 -4.05 11.69 -5.03
N PRO A 132 -4.41 12.91 -4.63
CA PRO A 132 -5.38 13.76 -5.35
C PRO A 132 -4.87 14.20 -6.73
N GLY A 133 -3.56 14.10 -7.00
CA GLY A 133 -2.97 14.41 -8.30
C GLY A 133 -1.62 15.11 -8.20
N ALA A 134 -1.07 15.43 -9.37
CA ALA A 134 0.30 15.94 -9.51
C ALA A 134 0.59 17.21 -8.71
N ALA A 135 -0.37 18.14 -8.59
CA ALA A 135 -0.16 19.38 -7.85
C ALA A 135 0.08 19.14 -6.35
N TYR A 136 -0.62 18.16 -5.76
CA TYR A 136 -0.42 17.73 -4.39
C TYR A 136 0.94 17.03 -4.24
N ASP A 137 1.27 16.10 -5.13
CA ASP A 137 2.56 15.40 -5.13
C ASP A 137 3.75 16.36 -5.27
N ASP A 138 3.64 17.37 -6.13
CA ASP A 138 4.63 18.42 -6.34
C ASP A 138 4.79 19.36 -5.14
N ALA A 139 3.73 19.53 -4.33
CA ALA A 139 3.80 20.28 -3.09
C ALA A 139 4.53 19.49 -1.99
N LEU A 140 4.27 18.18 -1.89
CA LEU A 140 4.85 17.33 -0.85
C LEU A 140 6.28 16.89 -1.12
N ARG A 141 6.63 16.62 -2.39
CA ARG A 141 7.91 15.99 -2.74
C ARG A 141 9.15 16.69 -2.18
N PRO A 142 9.27 18.04 -2.22
CA PRO A 142 10.40 18.71 -1.59
C PRO A 142 10.50 18.45 -0.08
N ALA A 143 9.36 18.41 0.63
CA ALA A 143 9.31 18.14 2.07
C ALA A 143 9.72 16.70 2.41
N ILE A 144 9.28 15.72 1.61
CA ILE A 144 9.69 14.31 1.72
C ILE A 144 11.21 14.17 1.58
N LEU A 145 11.80 14.92 0.66
CA LEU A 145 13.23 14.88 0.38
C LEU A 145 14.08 15.71 1.35
N GLN A 146 13.50 16.36 2.36
CA GLN A 146 14.27 17.03 3.42
C GLN A 146 14.92 16.01 4.36
N PRO A 147 16.24 16.10 4.65
CA PRO A 147 16.91 15.14 5.53
C PRO A 147 16.30 15.04 6.95
N ALA A 148 15.70 16.12 7.43
CA ALA A 148 15.07 16.15 8.76
C ALA A 148 13.75 15.38 8.82
N TYR A 149 13.09 15.13 7.67
CA TYR A 149 11.77 14.51 7.63
C TYR A 149 11.78 13.15 8.31
N CYS A 150 12.63 12.22 7.88
CA CYS A 150 12.67 10.87 8.44
C CYS A 150 12.96 10.84 9.94
N ARG A 151 13.80 11.74 10.45
CA ARG A 151 14.09 11.84 11.89
C ARG A 151 12.88 12.29 12.69
N LEU A 152 12.13 13.28 12.19
CA LEU A 152 11.00 13.85 12.92
C LEU A 152 9.74 12.98 12.77
N ALA A 153 9.54 12.42 11.59
CA ALA A 153 8.32 11.73 11.21
C ALA A 153 8.25 10.28 11.71
N MET A 154 9.37 9.58 11.88
CA MET A 154 9.34 8.14 12.18
C MET A 154 9.08 7.81 13.65
N ASP A 155 9.19 8.78 14.55
CA ASP A 155 8.73 8.65 15.95
C ASP A 155 7.23 8.94 16.08
N GLN A 156 6.57 9.35 14.97
CA GLN A 156 5.16 9.68 14.93
C GLN A 156 4.40 8.64 14.09
N TYR A 157 3.09 8.59 14.30
CA TYR A 157 2.20 7.68 13.58
C TYR A 157 1.00 8.43 13.00
N GLY A 158 0.41 7.84 11.95
CA GLY A 158 -0.83 8.34 11.35
C GLY A 158 -0.80 9.84 11.04
N TRP A 159 -1.75 10.59 11.60
CA TRP A 159 -1.95 12.00 11.30
C TRP A 159 -0.82 12.91 11.80
N GLN A 160 -0.12 12.52 12.87
CA GLN A 160 1.03 13.29 13.38
C GLN A 160 2.20 13.28 12.38
N ARG A 161 2.44 12.14 11.74
CA ARG A 161 3.42 12.00 10.65
C ARG A 161 3.05 12.85 9.45
N GLN A 162 1.76 12.91 9.10
CA GLN A 162 1.27 13.75 8.02
C GLN A 162 1.43 15.25 8.35
N ALA A 163 1.16 15.65 9.60
CA ALA A 163 1.35 17.02 10.05
C ALA A 163 2.82 17.47 9.97
N ILE A 164 3.78 16.60 10.34
CA ILE A 164 5.21 16.87 10.16
C ILE A 164 5.58 17.03 8.69
N LEU A 165 5.01 16.20 7.81
CA LEU A 165 5.23 16.33 6.37
C LEU A 165 4.77 17.70 5.87
N LEU A 166 3.54 18.09 6.22
CA LEU A 166 2.93 19.36 5.82
C LEU A 166 3.63 20.58 6.42
N GLN A 167 4.25 20.45 7.60
CA GLN A 167 5.09 21.48 8.18
C GLN A 167 6.32 21.78 7.30
N GLY A 168 6.88 20.76 6.65
CA GLY A 168 8.00 20.88 5.73
C GLY A 168 7.63 21.39 4.33
N VAL A 169 6.33 21.46 4.00
CA VAL A 169 5.83 21.99 2.73
C VAL A 169 6.04 23.50 2.68
N ASP A 170 6.49 23.98 1.52
CA ASP A 170 6.60 25.41 1.21
C ASP A 170 5.29 26.13 1.59
N PRO A 171 5.34 27.19 2.42
CA PRO A 171 4.15 27.96 2.78
C PRO A 171 3.29 28.37 1.57
N ALA A 172 3.91 28.69 0.43
CA ALA A 172 3.20 29.07 -0.80
C ALA A 172 2.39 27.92 -1.45
N LYS A 173 2.67 26.67 -1.08
CA LYS A 173 1.98 25.47 -1.58
C LYS A 173 1.16 24.76 -0.51
N ARG A 174 1.13 25.27 0.73
CA ARG A 174 0.50 24.60 1.86
C ARG A 174 -1.01 24.44 1.69
N ASP A 175 -1.69 25.43 1.10
CA ASP A 175 -3.12 25.36 0.83
C ASP A 175 -3.47 24.25 -0.17
N ILE A 176 -2.61 24.03 -1.18
CA ILE A 176 -2.76 22.92 -2.13
C ILE A 176 -2.63 21.58 -1.40
N ALA A 177 -1.63 21.46 -0.53
CA ALA A 177 -1.42 20.23 0.23
C ALA A 177 -2.59 19.96 1.19
N LEU A 178 -3.08 20.96 1.91
CA LEU A 178 -4.23 20.85 2.82
C LEU A 178 -5.53 20.49 2.10
N ALA A 179 -5.79 21.09 0.93
CA ALA A 179 -6.95 20.73 0.11
C ALA A 179 -6.87 19.26 -0.35
N GLY A 180 -5.66 18.79 -0.67
CA GLY A 180 -5.43 17.39 -1.00
C GLY A 180 -5.71 16.44 0.17
N GLU A 181 -5.26 16.78 1.39
CA GLU A 181 -5.59 15.99 2.59
C GLU A 181 -7.09 15.89 2.83
N GLN A 182 -7.80 17.01 2.66
CA GLN A 182 -9.25 17.03 2.79
C GLN A 182 -9.93 16.13 1.77
N GLU A 183 -9.47 16.14 0.51
CA GLU A 183 -10.00 15.26 -0.55
C GLU A 183 -9.74 13.78 -0.22
N LEU A 184 -8.53 13.44 0.23
CA LEU A 184 -8.18 12.08 0.63
C LEU A 184 -9.06 11.60 1.80
N LEU A 185 -9.22 12.42 2.84
CA LEU A 185 -10.02 12.06 4.00
C LEU A 185 -11.51 11.91 3.65
N ALA A 186 -12.03 12.71 2.71
CA ALA A 186 -13.39 12.57 2.21
C ALA A 186 -13.66 11.22 1.50
N LYS A 187 -12.61 10.52 1.02
CA LYS A 187 -12.69 9.17 0.44
C LYS A 187 -12.74 8.04 1.49
N TRP A 188 -12.52 8.35 2.77
CA TRP A 188 -12.53 7.33 3.84
C TRP A 188 -13.78 6.45 3.81
N GLY A 189 -13.59 5.14 3.78
CA GLY A 189 -14.67 4.14 3.75
C GLY A 189 -15.45 4.07 2.43
N ARG A 190 -14.99 4.73 1.37
CA ARG A 190 -15.59 4.64 0.03
C ARG A 190 -14.86 3.61 -0.84
N PRO A 191 -15.54 2.98 -1.82
CA PRO A 191 -14.88 2.10 -2.78
C PRO A 191 -13.77 2.81 -3.57
N ARG A 192 -12.63 2.14 -3.76
CA ARG A 192 -11.44 2.66 -4.47
C ARG A 192 -11.05 1.75 -5.64
N PRO A 193 -11.72 1.83 -6.80
CA PRO A 193 -11.44 0.94 -7.92
C PRO A 193 -10.10 1.23 -8.62
N GLY A 194 -9.45 2.36 -8.32
CA GLY A 194 -8.26 2.84 -9.03
C GLY A 194 -7.02 3.00 -8.15
N LEU A 195 -6.80 2.12 -7.17
CA LEU A 195 -5.56 2.21 -6.40
C LEU A 195 -4.34 1.99 -7.29
N PRO A 196 -3.29 2.80 -7.12
CA PRO A 196 -2.05 2.60 -7.85
C PRO A 196 -1.53 1.18 -7.58
N ALA A 197 -1.16 0.47 -8.65
CA ALA A 197 -0.55 -0.85 -8.51
C ALA A 197 0.75 -0.73 -7.70
N LEU A 198 1.07 -1.77 -6.92
CA LEU A 198 2.37 -1.84 -6.27
C LEU A 198 3.47 -1.90 -7.35
N PRO A 199 4.51 -1.05 -7.24
CA PRO A 199 5.64 -1.12 -8.17
C PRO A 199 6.37 -2.47 -8.10
N SER A 200 6.80 -2.95 -9.26
CA SER A 200 7.63 -4.14 -9.43
C SER A 200 8.78 -3.80 -10.40
N PRO A 201 10.05 -3.82 -9.99
CA PRO A 201 10.54 -4.10 -8.62
C PRO A 201 9.99 -3.14 -7.57
N ARG A 202 9.94 -3.60 -6.32
CA ARG A 202 9.67 -2.71 -5.18
C ARG A 202 10.91 -1.84 -4.91
N LEU A 203 10.70 -0.68 -4.29
CA LEU A 203 11.79 0.25 -4.01
C LEU A 203 12.91 -0.39 -3.15
N ASN A 204 12.54 -1.17 -2.12
CA ASN A 204 13.50 -1.90 -1.29
C ASN A 204 14.29 -2.98 -2.06
N GLU A 205 13.69 -3.58 -3.08
CA GLU A 205 14.36 -4.55 -3.95
C GLU A 205 15.39 -3.84 -4.86
N GLU A 206 15.03 -2.67 -5.40
CA GLU A 206 15.96 -1.82 -6.17
C GLU A 206 17.13 -1.35 -5.29
N GLU A 207 16.85 -0.92 -4.07
CA GLU A 207 17.84 -0.47 -3.09
C GLU A 207 18.84 -1.57 -2.72
N GLU A 208 18.37 -2.80 -2.47
CA GLU A 208 19.24 -3.92 -2.12
C GLU A 208 20.15 -4.31 -3.30
N VAL A 209 19.67 -4.23 -4.55
CA VAL A 209 20.51 -4.47 -5.74
C VAL A 209 21.66 -3.47 -5.80
N ILE A 210 21.40 -2.19 -5.55
CA ILE A 210 22.44 -1.16 -5.53
C ILE A 210 23.37 -1.33 -4.34
N ALA A 211 22.84 -1.63 -3.15
CA ALA A 211 23.64 -1.87 -1.96
C ALA A 211 24.58 -3.08 -2.16
N ALA A 212 24.09 -4.17 -2.75
CA ALA A 212 24.91 -5.34 -3.08
C ALA A 212 26.02 -5.01 -4.08
N ALA A 213 25.73 -4.24 -5.14
CA ALA A 213 26.72 -3.79 -6.10
C ALA A 213 27.81 -2.92 -5.44
N LEU A 214 27.42 -2.00 -4.56
CA LEU A 214 28.34 -1.16 -3.79
C LEU A 214 29.23 -1.99 -2.84
N ARG A 215 28.67 -2.97 -2.12
CA ARG A 215 29.45 -3.90 -1.27
C ARG A 215 30.46 -4.71 -2.09
N ALA A 216 30.09 -5.08 -3.32
CA ALA A 216 30.96 -5.75 -4.28
C ALA A 216 31.96 -4.81 -4.98
N LYS A 217 32.00 -3.51 -4.61
CA LYS A 217 32.84 -2.47 -5.23
C LYS A 217 32.61 -2.32 -6.74
N LEU A 218 31.39 -2.61 -7.20
CA LEU A 218 30.99 -2.40 -8.58
C LEU A 218 30.57 -0.95 -8.80
N PRO A 219 30.79 -0.38 -10.00
CA PRO A 219 30.32 0.96 -10.32
C PRO A 219 28.78 1.01 -10.32
N VAL A 220 28.21 2.03 -9.68
CA VAL A 220 26.77 2.31 -9.68
C VAL A 220 26.53 3.78 -9.98
N THR A 221 25.45 4.07 -10.70
CA THR A 221 24.97 5.44 -10.91
C THR A 221 23.87 5.72 -9.89
N ALA A 222 24.23 6.39 -8.80
CA ALA A 222 23.27 6.79 -7.77
C ALA A 222 23.71 8.10 -7.08
N PRO A 223 22.77 8.87 -6.51
CA PRO A 223 23.11 9.96 -5.60
C PRO A 223 23.97 9.47 -4.44
N VAL A 224 24.81 10.36 -3.91
CA VAL A 224 25.63 10.05 -2.73
C VAL A 224 24.71 9.70 -1.55
N MET A 225 24.94 8.53 -0.93
CA MET A 225 24.25 8.15 0.29
C MET A 225 24.67 9.07 1.45
N PRO A 226 23.74 9.49 2.33
CA PRO A 226 24.11 10.13 3.59
C PRO A 226 25.08 9.24 4.39
N PRO A 227 26.07 9.81 5.11
CA PRO A 227 27.10 9.01 5.80
C PRO A 227 26.55 7.94 6.74
N VAL A 228 25.48 8.24 7.48
CA VAL A 228 24.82 7.28 8.37
C VAL A 228 24.23 6.12 7.57
N LEU A 229 23.56 6.40 6.45
CA LEU A 229 22.98 5.37 5.60
C LEU A 229 24.07 4.49 4.95
N ALA A 230 25.15 5.11 4.46
CA ALA A 230 26.29 4.38 3.91
C ALA A 230 26.94 3.46 4.96
N TRP A 231 27.15 3.97 6.18
CA TRP A 231 27.68 3.19 7.30
C TRP A 231 26.77 2.00 7.63
N THR A 232 25.46 2.22 7.69
CA THR A 232 24.49 1.18 8.03
C THR A 232 24.36 0.10 6.95
N LEU A 233 24.41 0.49 5.66
CA LEU A 233 24.19 -0.44 4.55
C LEU A 233 25.44 -1.18 4.09
N LEU A 234 26.61 -0.55 4.19
CA LEU A 234 27.85 -1.07 3.57
C LEU A 234 28.78 -1.76 4.58
N VAL A 235 28.52 -1.66 5.89
CA VAL A 235 29.28 -2.39 6.90
C VAL A 235 28.67 -3.77 7.15
N ASP A 236 29.50 -4.81 7.27
CA ASP A 236 29.12 -6.22 7.46
C ASP A 236 28.53 -6.54 8.85
N LYS A 237 27.68 -5.67 9.38
CA LYS A 237 26.91 -5.95 10.60
C LYS A 237 25.43 -5.83 10.27
N PRO A 238 24.58 -6.77 10.72
CA PRO A 238 23.14 -6.63 10.54
C PRO A 238 22.73 -5.33 11.26
N PRO A 239 22.22 -4.34 10.51
CA PRO A 239 21.83 -3.10 11.14
C PRO A 239 20.66 -3.36 12.08
N ALA A 240 20.72 -2.77 13.27
CA ALA A 240 19.49 -2.51 14.00
C ALA A 240 18.75 -1.44 13.19
N TYR A 241 17.84 -1.88 12.31
CA TYR A 241 17.07 -0.96 11.47
C TYR A 241 16.11 -0.17 12.36
N GLU A 242 16.57 0.98 12.83
CA GLU A 242 15.68 1.98 13.36
C GLU A 242 14.78 2.50 12.23
N SER A 243 13.50 2.76 12.53
CA SER A 243 12.49 3.19 11.55
C SER A 243 12.95 4.40 10.74
N HIS A 244 13.64 5.34 11.39
CA HIS A 244 14.19 6.54 10.75
C HIS A 244 15.28 6.24 9.70
N ILE A 245 16.06 5.17 9.88
CA ILE A 245 17.06 4.72 8.89
C ILE A 245 16.34 4.11 7.69
N GLY A 246 15.32 3.28 7.92
CA GLY A 246 14.50 2.70 6.84
C GLY A 246 13.83 3.78 6.00
N CYS A 247 13.28 4.82 6.65
CA CYS A 247 12.77 5.99 5.94
C CYS A 247 13.86 6.70 5.12
N ALA A 248 15.05 6.93 5.70
CA ALA A 248 16.13 7.61 5.00
C ALA A 248 16.65 6.82 3.79
N LEU A 249 16.64 5.48 3.88
CA LEU A 249 16.91 4.58 2.76
C LEU A 249 15.91 4.82 1.62
N HIS A 250 14.60 4.77 1.92
CA HIS A 250 13.54 5.00 0.93
C HIS A 250 13.54 6.42 0.36
N GLN A 251 13.92 7.41 1.15
CA GLN A 251 14.11 8.78 0.69
C GLN A 251 15.28 8.88 -0.31
N TRP A 252 16.38 8.18 -0.06
CA TRP A 252 17.49 8.09 -1.01
C TRP A 252 17.09 7.32 -2.27
N GLY A 253 16.32 6.23 -2.14
CA GLY A 253 15.74 5.49 -3.26
C GLY A 253 14.87 6.37 -4.16
N LEU A 254 13.98 7.17 -3.56
CA LEU A 254 13.16 8.17 -4.28
C LEU A 254 14.03 9.20 -5.02
N ALA A 255 15.03 9.77 -4.35
CA ALA A 255 15.93 10.75 -4.98
C ALA A 255 16.69 10.16 -6.17
N ARG A 256 17.10 8.89 -6.08
CA ARG A 256 17.74 8.15 -7.18
C ARG A 256 16.77 7.96 -8.35
N GLY A 257 15.56 7.46 -8.10
CA GLY A 257 14.56 7.23 -9.15
C GLY A 257 14.21 8.52 -9.90
N LEU A 258 14.00 9.62 -9.16
CA LEU A 258 13.77 10.95 -9.75
C LEU A 258 14.93 11.44 -10.61
N ALA A 259 16.18 11.15 -10.23
CA ALA A 259 17.36 11.54 -11.00
C ALA A 259 17.58 10.66 -12.25
N ALA A 260 17.22 9.38 -12.18
CA ALA A 260 17.33 8.44 -13.30
C ALA A 260 16.25 8.67 -14.37
N ALA A 261 15.09 9.22 -13.98
CA ALA A 261 13.95 9.52 -14.86
C ALA A 261 13.44 8.30 -15.65
N GLU A 262 13.55 7.10 -15.07
CA GLU A 262 13.04 5.85 -15.65
C GLU A 262 11.53 5.71 -15.48
N ARG A 263 10.98 6.28 -14.40
CA ARG A 263 9.54 6.40 -14.14
C ARG A 263 9.15 7.87 -13.99
N SER A 264 7.86 8.16 -14.14
CA SER A 264 7.34 9.49 -13.87
C SER A 264 7.51 9.86 -12.38
N PRO A 265 7.60 11.16 -12.03
CA PRO A 265 7.72 11.57 -10.63
C PRO A 265 6.60 11.05 -9.71
N GLY A 266 5.39 10.89 -10.25
CA GLY A 266 4.26 10.31 -9.52
C GLY A 266 4.45 8.82 -9.23
N GLU A 267 4.98 8.05 -10.19
CA GLU A 267 5.29 6.63 -9.99
C GLU A 267 6.43 6.42 -8.99
N GLU A 268 7.47 7.25 -9.02
CA GLU A 268 8.55 7.21 -8.03
C GLU A 268 8.03 7.53 -6.62
N LEU A 269 7.18 8.56 -6.49
CA LEU A 269 6.56 8.89 -5.22
C LEU A 269 5.61 7.79 -4.74
N GLN A 270 4.92 7.10 -5.64
CA GLN A 270 4.10 5.95 -5.31
C GLN A 270 4.95 4.79 -4.77
N ALA A 271 6.10 4.51 -5.39
CA ALA A 271 7.04 3.50 -4.91
C ALA A 271 7.53 3.82 -3.49
N TYR A 272 7.84 5.09 -3.24
CA TYR A 272 8.19 5.57 -1.91
C TYR A 272 7.06 5.37 -0.89
N ARG A 273 5.82 5.78 -1.21
CA ARG A 273 4.64 5.61 -0.32
C ARG A 273 4.44 4.15 0.09
N TYR A 274 4.56 3.23 -0.87
CA TYR A 274 4.48 1.79 -0.56
C TYR A 274 5.61 1.31 0.33
N ALA A 275 6.84 1.77 0.10
CA ALA A 275 8.00 1.35 0.88
C ALA A 275 7.93 1.81 2.35
N VAL A 276 7.42 3.02 2.61
CA VAL A 276 7.33 3.57 3.97
C VAL A 276 6.03 3.24 4.69
N LEU A 277 5.15 2.46 4.07
CA LEU A 277 3.83 2.11 4.59
C LEU A 277 3.88 1.28 5.88
N PRO A 278 4.75 0.26 6.05
CA PRO A 278 4.87 -0.45 7.33
C PRO A 278 5.31 0.46 8.48
N LEU A 279 5.96 1.59 8.16
CA LEU A 279 6.43 2.58 9.13
C LEU A 279 5.35 3.63 9.47
N SER A 280 4.18 3.61 8.83
CA SER A 280 3.16 4.65 9.03
C SER A 280 2.20 4.36 10.19
N HIS A 281 2.17 3.11 10.68
CA HIS A 281 1.28 2.69 11.77
C HIS A 281 1.96 1.69 12.72
N PRO A 282 1.91 1.87 14.05
CA PRO A 282 2.61 1.01 15.02
C PRO A 282 2.15 -0.45 14.97
N SER A 283 0.85 -0.71 14.75
CA SER A 283 0.37 -2.10 14.59
C SER A 283 0.89 -2.81 13.35
N LEU A 284 1.40 -2.07 12.35
CA LEU A 284 2.05 -2.61 11.16
C LEU A 284 3.58 -2.64 11.29
N ASN A 285 4.13 -1.92 12.28
CA ASN A 285 5.56 -1.83 12.47
C ASN A 285 6.06 -3.01 13.33
N PRO A 286 6.94 -3.87 12.78
CA PRO A 286 7.50 -4.99 13.51
C PRO A 286 8.41 -4.60 14.70
N SER A 287 8.90 -3.35 14.78
CA SER A 287 9.96 -2.95 15.72
C SER A 287 9.60 -3.04 17.21
N ASP A 288 8.31 -3.03 17.57
CA ASP A 288 7.94 -2.88 18.98
C ASP A 288 7.40 -4.16 19.62
N ARG A 289 6.88 -5.13 18.84
CA ARG A 289 6.30 -6.39 19.37
C ARG A 289 6.35 -7.61 18.46
N TYR A 290 6.65 -7.47 17.17
CA TYR A 290 6.46 -8.55 16.19
C TYR A 290 7.70 -8.68 15.31
N LYS A 291 8.54 -9.68 15.55
CA LYS A 291 9.72 -9.89 14.70
C LYS A 291 9.25 -10.17 13.27
N PRO A 292 9.87 -9.56 12.23
CA PRO A 292 9.68 -10.03 10.87
C PRO A 292 10.03 -11.52 10.86
N ALA A 293 9.22 -12.35 10.22
CA ALA A 293 9.55 -13.77 10.06
C ALA A 293 10.70 -13.89 9.05
N SER A 294 11.92 -13.65 9.54
CA SER A 294 13.16 -13.77 8.77
C SER A 294 13.55 -15.23 8.50
N ASP A 295 12.86 -16.16 9.13
CA ASP A 295 13.01 -17.61 9.00
C ASP A 295 12.01 -18.26 8.03
N GLY A 296 11.10 -17.47 7.43
CA GLY A 296 10.06 -17.98 6.54
C GLY A 296 8.88 -18.63 7.26
N ASN A 297 8.71 -18.40 8.57
CA ASN A 297 7.51 -18.78 9.30
C ASN A 297 6.35 -17.80 9.06
N TYR A 298 5.15 -18.16 9.53
CA TYR A 298 3.98 -17.29 9.46
C TYR A 298 4.21 -16.01 10.27
N PRO A 299 4.08 -14.81 9.69
CA PRO A 299 4.28 -13.58 10.45
C PRO A 299 3.20 -13.39 11.52
N ASP A 300 3.62 -13.17 12.77
CA ASP A 300 2.69 -12.93 13.88
C ASP A 300 1.78 -11.72 13.64
N VAL A 301 2.28 -10.67 12.99
CA VAL A 301 1.48 -9.51 12.60
C VAL A 301 0.41 -9.91 11.57
N ALA A 302 0.73 -10.71 10.55
CA ALA A 302 -0.25 -11.22 9.60
C ALA A 302 -1.31 -12.09 10.30
N LYS A 303 -0.89 -12.90 11.29
CA LYS A 303 -1.79 -13.72 12.13
C LYS A 303 -2.78 -12.86 12.93
N ARG A 304 -2.29 -11.78 13.56
CA ARG A 304 -3.14 -10.81 14.29
C ARG A 304 -4.24 -10.24 13.39
N PHE A 305 -3.88 -9.80 12.19
CA PHE A 305 -4.81 -9.18 11.25
C PHE A 305 -5.64 -10.21 10.45
N GLY A 306 -5.41 -11.50 10.64
CA GLY A 306 -6.10 -12.55 9.89
C GLY A 306 -5.82 -12.48 8.38
N VAL A 307 -4.59 -12.11 8.00
CA VAL A 307 -4.17 -12.01 6.60
C VAL A 307 -3.78 -13.39 6.11
N GLU A 308 -4.39 -13.86 5.04
CA GLU A 308 -4.11 -15.14 4.37
C GLU A 308 -3.95 -14.91 2.87
N GLY A 309 -3.43 -15.91 2.15
CA GLY A 309 -3.47 -15.89 0.69
C GLY A 309 -2.21 -16.43 0.03
N LYS A 310 -1.93 -15.92 -1.17
CA LYS A 310 -0.80 -16.37 -2.00
C LYS A 310 0.11 -15.22 -2.35
N VAL A 311 1.41 -15.46 -2.24
CA VAL A 311 2.44 -14.54 -2.73
C VAL A 311 3.23 -15.27 -3.82
N THR A 312 3.21 -14.72 -5.04
CA THR A 312 4.00 -15.24 -6.16
C THR A 312 5.28 -14.40 -6.28
N LEU A 313 6.42 -15.07 -6.24
CA LEU A 313 7.73 -14.48 -6.44
C LEU A 313 8.33 -14.93 -7.76
N ARG A 314 8.98 -14.01 -8.47
CA ARG A 314 9.95 -14.32 -9.51
C ARG A 314 11.31 -14.55 -8.85
N VAL A 315 11.90 -15.70 -9.10
CA VAL A 315 13.22 -16.07 -8.60
C VAL A 315 14.22 -16.18 -9.76
N THR A 316 15.42 -15.68 -9.53
CA THR A 316 16.54 -15.79 -10.48
C THR A 316 17.58 -16.72 -9.87
N LEU A 317 17.88 -17.82 -10.56
CA LEU A 317 18.91 -18.79 -10.15
C LEU A 317 20.10 -18.72 -11.10
N ASP A 318 21.31 -18.97 -10.59
CA ASP A 318 22.48 -19.16 -11.43
C ASP A 318 22.58 -20.59 -11.98
N ALA A 319 23.63 -20.84 -12.77
CA ALA A 319 23.92 -22.14 -13.38
C ALA A 319 24.14 -23.29 -12.39
N ASP A 320 24.40 -22.99 -11.10
CA ASP A 320 24.55 -23.99 -10.04
C ASP A 320 23.28 -24.13 -9.19
N GLY A 321 22.22 -23.41 -9.54
CA GLY A 321 20.96 -23.41 -8.81
C GLY A 321 20.99 -22.55 -7.55
N LYS A 322 21.98 -21.67 -7.36
CA LYS A 322 21.95 -20.74 -6.23
C LYS A 322 21.02 -19.58 -6.55
N LEU A 323 20.21 -19.22 -5.56
CA LEU A 323 19.31 -18.08 -5.65
C LEU A 323 20.11 -16.78 -5.67
N GLN A 324 19.98 -16.03 -6.77
CA GLN A 324 20.60 -14.73 -6.97
C GLN A 324 19.62 -13.59 -6.61
N GLN A 325 18.33 -13.77 -6.86
CA GLN A 325 17.30 -12.75 -6.60
C GLN A 325 15.93 -13.38 -6.37
N ALA A 326 15.10 -12.75 -5.53
CA ALA A 326 13.68 -13.05 -5.37
C ALA A 326 12.89 -11.73 -5.34
N MET A 327 11.86 -11.62 -6.17
CA MET A 327 11.05 -10.41 -6.32
C MET A 327 9.57 -10.77 -6.29
N ILE A 328 8.75 -10.00 -5.59
CA ILE A 328 7.31 -10.27 -5.51
C ILE A 328 6.62 -9.70 -6.75
N VAL A 329 5.91 -10.55 -7.50
CA VAL A 329 5.25 -10.17 -8.75
C VAL A 329 3.73 -10.19 -8.67
N ARG A 330 3.14 -10.96 -7.73
CA ARG A 330 1.69 -11.02 -7.54
C ARG A 330 1.32 -11.39 -6.11
N ARG A 331 0.16 -10.89 -5.69
CA ARG A 331 -0.47 -11.16 -4.39
C ARG A 331 -1.95 -11.45 -4.60
N ASP A 332 -2.39 -12.61 -4.12
CA ASP A 332 -3.80 -12.94 -4.00
C ASP A 332 -4.10 -13.06 -2.50
N ILE A 333 -4.33 -11.92 -1.84
CA ILE A 333 -4.45 -11.80 -0.39
C ILE A 333 -5.89 -11.57 0.03
N THR A 334 -6.27 -12.19 1.13
CA THR A 334 -7.54 -11.98 1.82
C THR A 334 -7.28 -11.55 3.25
N VAL A 335 -8.11 -10.65 3.75
CA VAL A 335 -8.09 -10.17 5.13
C VAL A 335 -9.49 -10.30 5.69
N ASP A 336 -9.62 -10.96 6.84
CA ASP A 336 -10.92 -11.12 7.48
C ASP A 336 -11.60 -9.76 7.73
N GLY A 337 -12.91 -9.72 7.45
CA GLY A 337 -13.72 -8.51 7.58
C GLY A 337 -13.49 -7.42 6.53
N GLN A 338 -12.51 -7.59 5.62
CA GLN A 338 -12.17 -6.57 4.64
C GLN A 338 -12.87 -6.78 3.30
N HIS A 339 -13.39 -5.70 2.73
CA HIS A 339 -13.97 -5.67 1.40
C HIS A 339 -13.25 -4.64 0.53
N GLY A 340 -13.07 -4.96 -0.75
CA GLY A 340 -12.36 -4.11 -1.69
C GLY A 340 -10.84 -4.23 -1.56
N PRO A 341 -10.09 -3.21 -2.02
CA PRO A 341 -8.65 -3.33 -2.09
C PRO A 341 -7.97 -3.30 -0.72
N ILE A 342 -6.90 -4.07 -0.63
CA ILE A 342 -6.09 -4.23 0.58
C ILE A 342 -4.81 -3.41 0.39
N GLY A 343 -4.65 -2.39 1.23
CA GLY A 343 -3.46 -1.54 1.29
C GLY A 343 -2.32 -2.25 2.02
N ALA A 344 -1.90 -1.72 3.17
CA ALA A 344 -0.72 -2.22 3.90
C ALA A 344 -0.83 -3.67 4.35
N LEU A 345 -2.03 -4.14 4.68
CA LEU A 345 -2.23 -5.52 5.11
C LEU A 345 -1.86 -6.53 4.01
N GLY A 346 -1.92 -6.11 2.75
CA GLY A 346 -1.55 -6.93 1.60
C GLY A 346 -0.07 -7.28 1.56
N THR A 347 0.81 -6.49 2.19
CA THR A 347 2.27 -6.69 2.14
C THR A 347 2.81 -7.46 3.35
N LEU A 348 1.98 -7.80 4.34
CA LEU A 348 2.44 -8.40 5.59
C LEU A 348 3.04 -9.79 5.45
N LEU A 349 2.81 -10.47 4.33
CA LEU A 349 3.36 -11.80 4.02
C LEU A 349 4.63 -11.74 3.14
N ASP A 350 5.02 -10.55 2.68
CA ASP A 350 6.05 -10.38 1.67
C ASP A 350 7.41 -10.91 2.11
N ASP A 351 7.92 -10.41 3.24
CA ASP A 351 9.27 -10.72 3.71
C ASP A 351 9.40 -12.19 4.11
N ALA A 352 8.36 -12.76 4.72
CA ALA A 352 8.30 -14.19 5.04
C ALA A 352 8.30 -15.04 3.77
N SER A 353 7.59 -14.61 2.73
CA SER A 353 7.58 -15.32 1.45
C SER A 353 8.95 -15.29 0.77
N VAL A 354 9.66 -14.15 0.85
CA VAL A 354 11.04 -14.02 0.37
C VAL A 354 11.98 -14.92 1.18
N ALA A 355 11.85 -14.95 2.51
CA ALA A 355 12.64 -15.80 3.39
C ALA A 355 12.42 -17.30 3.11
N GLN A 356 11.17 -17.71 2.91
CA GLN A 356 10.83 -19.10 2.57
C GLN A 356 11.39 -19.49 1.20
N VAL A 357 11.32 -18.61 0.20
CA VAL A 357 11.96 -18.84 -1.09
C VAL A 357 13.48 -18.98 -0.95
N ARG A 358 14.12 -18.17 -0.10
CA ARG A 358 15.56 -18.26 0.17
C ARG A 358 15.99 -19.54 0.89
N SER A 359 15.10 -20.19 1.63
CA SER A 359 15.39 -21.45 2.32
C SER A 359 15.18 -22.70 1.46
N ILE A 360 14.58 -22.56 0.26
CA ILE A 360 14.42 -23.67 -0.68
C ILE A 360 15.77 -24.07 -1.26
N ALA A 361 16.10 -25.36 -1.16
CA ALA A 361 17.20 -25.95 -1.90
C ALA A 361 16.77 -26.19 -3.35
N TYR A 362 17.20 -25.31 -4.26
CA TYR A 362 16.91 -25.44 -5.68
C TYR A 362 17.81 -26.49 -6.35
N LYS A 363 17.24 -27.23 -7.30
CA LYS A 363 18.00 -28.12 -8.16
C LYS A 363 18.81 -27.30 -9.18
N LYS A 364 19.98 -27.80 -9.53
CA LYS A 364 20.79 -27.25 -10.62
C LYS A 364 19.94 -27.19 -11.91
N PRO A 365 19.80 -26.04 -12.57
CA PRO A 365 19.03 -25.92 -13.79
C PRO A 365 19.66 -26.71 -14.94
N ASP A 366 18.84 -27.21 -15.86
CA ASP A 366 19.33 -27.79 -17.10
C ASP A 366 20.07 -26.74 -17.94
N ALA A 367 21.20 -27.12 -18.53
CA ALA A 367 22.03 -26.18 -19.31
C ALA A 367 21.25 -25.52 -20.46
N SER A 368 20.27 -26.22 -21.03
CA SER A 368 19.40 -25.69 -22.09
C SER A 368 18.38 -24.65 -21.61
N ALA A 369 18.09 -24.59 -20.31
CA ALA A 369 17.18 -23.61 -19.73
C ALA A 369 17.88 -22.30 -19.33
N LEU A 370 19.23 -22.29 -19.34
CA LEU A 370 20.01 -21.12 -18.99
C LEU A 370 19.99 -20.07 -20.11
N LYS A 371 19.69 -18.83 -19.75
CA LYS A 371 19.89 -17.63 -20.57
C LYS A 371 20.91 -16.76 -19.86
N GLU A 372 22.03 -16.48 -20.52
CA GLU A 372 23.14 -15.70 -19.94
C GLU A 372 23.63 -16.26 -18.58
N GLY A 373 23.63 -17.60 -18.47
CA GLY A 373 24.05 -18.29 -17.24
C GLY A 373 23.04 -18.26 -16.09
N LYS A 374 21.80 -17.80 -16.33
CA LYS A 374 20.74 -17.69 -15.33
C LYS A 374 19.45 -18.35 -15.81
N VAL A 375 18.60 -18.77 -14.87
CA VAL A 375 17.21 -19.14 -15.14
C VAL A 375 16.28 -18.31 -14.27
N VAL A 376 15.15 -17.90 -14.84
CA VAL A 376 14.09 -17.18 -14.13
C VAL A 376 12.91 -18.14 -13.98
N ALA A 377 12.41 -18.28 -12.77
CA ALA A 377 11.26 -19.12 -12.45
C ALA A 377 10.27 -18.37 -11.55
N GLU A 378 9.05 -18.88 -11.43
CA GLU A 378 8.08 -18.39 -10.45
C GLU A 378 7.91 -19.39 -9.32
N GLN A 379 7.76 -18.88 -8.10
CA GLN A 379 7.50 -19.64 -6.88
C GLN A 379 6.29 -19.04 -6.20
N THR A 380 5.30 -19.86 -5.87
CA THR A 380 4.10 -19.42 -5.14
C THR A 380 4.12 -19.98 -3.75
N ILE A 381 4.09 -19.09 -2.76
CA ILE A 381 3.94 -19.43 -1.36
C ILE A 381 2.46 -19.28 -0.99
N ASN A 382 1.88 -20.30 -0.36
CA ASN A 382 0.51 -20.30 0.12
C ASN A 382 0.52 -20.14 1.65
N TRP A 383 -0.06 -19.07 2.15
CA TRP A 383 -0.20 -18.77 3.57
C TRP A 383 -1.65 -19.01 4.01
N ARG A 384 -1.81 -19.85 5.03
CA ARG A 384 -3.08 -20.10 5.71
C ARG A 384 -2.88 -20.08 7.20
N LEU A 385 -3.83 -19.53 7.93
CA LEU A 385 -3.88 -19.62 9.37
C LEU A 385 -4.15 -21.08 9.72
N GLU A 386 -3.27 -21.69 10.51
CA GLU A 386 -3.54 -23.01 11.05
C GLU A 386 -4.80 -22.95 11.95
N PRO A 387 -5.72 -23.91 11.81
CA PRO A 387 -7.01 -23.90 12.51
C PRO A 387 -6.92 -24.05 14.04
#